data_AF-A0ABD5D2F0-F1
#
_entry.id   AF-A0ABD5D2F0-F1
#
_cell.length_a   1.000
_cell.length_b   1.000
_cell.length_c   1.000
_cell.angle_alpha   90.00
_cell.angle_beta   90.00
_cell.angle_gamma   90.00
#
_symmetry.space_group_name_H-M   'P 1'
#
loop_
_entity.id
_entity.type
_entity.pdbx_description
1 polymer ?
#
loop_
_entity_poly.entity_id
_entity_poly.type
_entity_poly.pdbx_seq_one_letter_code
_entity_poly.pdbx_strand_id
1 'polypeptide(L)'
;MASLKVIHARNPSFLGTQYTKIKSARKICTRTRISSLTGAVRYLTHMDNPEKYQYDNADIETFGGFDLESCLALSTGDKRQALRDMLAFISENEIMHLKDFADYCMSEEAPAGWFELLTERNTLFIKEYIKSNWQKQQNLRGSEK
;
A
#
# COMPACT_ATOMS: atom_id res chain seq x y z
N MET A 1 22.22 16.67 19.91
CA MET A 1 21.93 15.41 20.63
C MET A 1 20.43 15.30 20.88
N ALA A 2 19.88 14.10 20.63
CA ALA A 2 18.59 13.56 21.09
C ALA A 2 17.26 14.22 20.65
N SER A 3 16.80 13.84 19.45
CA SER A 3 15.51 13.18 19.20
C SER A 3 14.33 13.50 20.16
N LEU A 4 13.49 14.47 19.81
CA LEU A 4 12.10 14.58 20.31
C LEU A 4 11.12 13.95 19.30
N LYS A 5 11.44 12.75 18.83
CA LYS A 5 10.49 11.86 18.17
C LYS A 5 9.72 11.08 19.26
N VAL A 6 8.38 11.06 19.15
CA VAL A 6 7.52 9.90 19.50
C VAL A 6 6.92 9.79 20.93
N ILE A 7 7.09 10.74 21.86
CA ILE A 7 6.57 10.54 23.24
C ILE A 7 5.10 11.00 23.46
N HIS A 8 4.51 11.79 22.56
CA HIS A 8 3.24 12.49 22.86
C HIS A 8 1.93 11.67 22.74
N ALA A 9 1.98 10.41 22.29
CA ALA A 9 0.77 9.61 22.06
C ALA A 9 0.34 8.69 23.24
N ARG A 10 1.07 8.67 24.35
CA ARG A 10 0.83 7.75 25.48
C ARG A 10 0.49 8.42 26.82
N ASN A 11 -0.10 9.62 26.81
CA ASN A 11 -0.58 10.25 28.04
C ASN A 11 -2.12 10.12 28.16
N PRO A 12 -2.65 9.25 29.06
CA PRO A 12 -4.10 9.03 29.21
C PRO A 12 -4.88 10.28 29.63
N SER A 13 -4.22 11.24 30.29
CA SER A 13 -4.87 12.46 30.80
C SER A 13 -5.25 13.44 29.69
N PHE A 14 -4.48 13.51 28.59
CA PHE A 14 -4.74 14.42 27.48
C PHE A 14 -5.99 14.03 26.66
N LEU A 15 -6.25 12.72 26.55
CA LEU A 15 -7.44 12.19 25.87
C LEU A 15 -8.75 12.56 26.60
N GLY A 16 -8.71 12.68 27.93
CA GLY A 16 -9.85 13.11 28.74
C GLY A 16 -10.24 14.56 28.50
N THR A 17 -9.23 15.45 28.38
CA THR A 17 -9.42 16.90 28.25
C THR A 17 -9.94 17.33 26.86
N GLN A 18 -9.52 16.66 25.78
CA GLN A 18 -10.06 16.94 24.45
C GLN A 18 -11.49 16.39 24.29
N TYR A 19 -11.80 15.28 24.95
CA TYR A 19 -13.12 14.64 24.88
C TYR A 19 -14.23 15.46 25.51
N THR A 20 -13.98 16.06 26.68
CA THR A 20 -14.99 16.87 27.38
C THR A 20 -15.42 18.07 26.53
N LYS A 21 -14.48 18.71 25.81
CA LYS A 21 -14.75 19.80 24.87
C LYS A 21 -15.61 19.36 23.68
N ILE A 22 -15.39 18.17 23.14
CA ILE A 22 -16.13 17.64 21.98
C ILE A 22 -17.52 17.13 22.40
N LYS A 23 -17.63 16.46 23.55
CA LYS A 23 -18.90 15.93 24.07
C LYS A 23 -19.89 17.03 24.47
N SER A 24 -19.39 18.17 24.95
CA SER A 24 -20.24 19.33 25.22
C SER A 24 -20.75 20.02 23.95
N ALA A 25 -20.08 19.81 22.81
CA ALA A 25 -20.41 20.45 21.54
C ALA A 25 -21.42 19.66 20.68
N ARG A 26 -21.50 18.32 20.81
CA ARG A 26 -22.44 17.49 20.03
C ARG A 26 -22.92 16.24 20.79
N LYS A 27 -24.15 15.80 20.47
CA LYS A 27 -24.78 14.54 20.94
C LYS A 27 -24.13 13.33 20.25
N ILE A 28 -22.96 12.92 20.74
CA ILE A 28 -22.13 11.87 20.13
C ILE A 28 -22.46 10.50 20.75
N CYS A 29 -22.56 9.46 19.92
CA CYS A 29 -22.70 8.08 20.37
C CYS A 29 -21.36 7.55 20.94
N THR A 30 -21.43 6.44 21.67
CA THR A 30 -20.35 5.88 22.50
C THR A 30 -18.95 5.84 21.85
N ARG A 31 -17.93 6.19 22.63
CA ARG A 31 -16.51 6.10 22.24
C ARG A 31 -16.09 4.63 22.14
N THR A 32 -15.48 4.26 21.02
CA THR A 32 -14.85 2.95 20.83
C THR A 32 -13.34 3.11 20.70
N ARG A 33 -12.57 2.17 21.26
CA ARG A 33 -11.12 2.09 20.99
C ARG A 33 -10.90 1.45 19.62
N ILE A 34 -10.03 2.04 18.83
CA ILE A 34 -9.60 1.46 17.54
C ILE A 34 -8.33 0.63 17.74
N SER A 35 -8.26 -0.52 17.06
CA SER A 35 -7.08 -1.40 17.04
C SER A 35 -6.09 -1.01 15.95
N SER A 36 -6.59 -0.50 14.82
CA SER A 36 -5.80 -0.06 13.67
C SER A 36 -6.39 1.23 13.10
N LEU A 37 -5.54 2.24 12.88
CA LEU A 37 -5.93 3.49 12.24
C LEU A 37 -6.35 3.26 10.78
N THR A 38 -5.54 2.51 10.03
CA THR A 38 -5.81 2.10 8.64
C THR A 38 -7.15 1.38 8.52
N GLY A 39 -7.43 0.43 9.42
CA GLY A 39 -8.70 -0.29 9.41
C GLY A 39 -9.90 0.60 9.73
N ALA A 40 -9.74 1.56 10.65
CA ALA A 40 -10.79 2.52 10.97
C ALA A 40 -11.10 3.47 9.79
N VAL A 41 -10.07 3.90 9.05
CA VAL A 41 -10.24 4.75 7.85
C VAL A 41 -10.89 3.97 6.71
N ARG A 42 -10.37 2.77 6.36
CA ARG A 42 -10.96 1.90 5.30
C ARG A 42 -12.41 1.49 5.62
N TYR A 43 -12.76 1.43 6.90
CA TYR A 43 -14.13 1.17 7.32
C TYR A 43 -15.10 2.29 6.95
N LEU A 44 -14.66 3.55 6.86
CA LEU A 44 -15.51 4.68 6.47
C LEU A 44 -16.13 4.47 5.08
N THR A 45 -15.40 3.81 4.19
CA THR A 45 -15.83 3.49 2.82
C THR A 45 -16.16 2.02 2.61
N HIS A 46 -16.06 1.19 3.65
CA HIS A 46 -16.28 -0.26 3.63
C HIS A 46 -15.42 -1.05 2.64
N MET A 47 -14.21 -0.57 2.32
CA MET A 47 -13.31 -1.18 1.31
C MET A 47 -13.06 -2.68 1.50
N ASP A 48 -13.07 -3.15 2.75
CA ASP A 48 -12.75 -4.54 3.12
C ASP A 48 -13.98 -5.47 3.19
N ASN A 49 -15.20 -4.94 3.04
CA ASN A 49 -16.43 -5.74 3.14
C ASN A 49 -17.39 -5.46 1.96
N PRO A 50 -17.38 -6.31 0.93
CA PRO A 50 -18.17 -6.10 -0.29
C PRO A 50 -19.69 -6.26 -0.08
N GLU A 51 -20.13 -6.86 1.04
CA GLU A 51 -21.56 -7.01 1.34
C GLU A 51 -22.21 -5.69 1.80
N LYS A 52 -21.39 -4.71 2.19
CA LYS A 52 -21.85 -3.38 2.59
C LYS A 52 -21.75 -2.39 1.44
N TYR A 53 -22.60 -1.35 1.50
CA TYR A 53 -22.54 -0.23 0.58
C TYR A 53 -21.15 0.43 0.62
N GLN A 54 -20.52 0.56 -0.56
CA GLN A 54 -19.21 1.17 -0.75
C GLN A 54 -19.37 2.67 -0.92
N TYR A 55 -18.83 3.46 0.01
CA TYR A 55 -18.86 4.92 -0.08
C TYR A 55 -17.65 5.43 -0.87
N ASP A 56 -17.77 6.63 -1.45
CA ASP A 56 -16.67 7.25 -2.17
C ASP A 56 -15.60 7.77 -1.20
N ASN A 57 -14.33 7.58 -1.57
CA ASN A 57 -13.20 8.16 -0.83
C ASN A 57 -13.22 9.70 -0.90
N ALA A 58 -13.81 10.29 -1.94
CA ALA A 58 -13.94 11.74 -2.10
C ALA A 58 -14.86 12.39 -1.05
N ASP A 59 -15.73 11.61 -0.42
CA ASP A 59 -16.63 12.08 0.65
C ASP A 59 -15.93 12.15 2.02
N ILE A 60 -14.69 11.68 2.14
CA ILE A 60 -13.94 11.71 3.39
C ILE A 60 -13.37 13.11 3.64
N GLU A 61 -13.90 13.79 4.66
CA GLU A 61 -13.33 15.04 5.16
C GLU A 61 -12.17 14.78 6.13
N THR A 62 -11.01 15.38 5.84
CA THR A 62 -9.83 15.33 6.72
C THR A 62 -9.65 16.64 7.48
N PHE A 63 -9.16 16.55 8.72
CA PHE A 63 -8.93 17.72 9.57
C PHE A 63 -7.52 17.69 10.15
N GLY A 64 -6.96 18.88 10.43
CA GLY A 64 -5.68 18.99 11.14
C GLY A 64 -4.46 18.46 10.38
N GLY A 65 -4.50 18.46 9.04
CA GLY A 65 -3.39 17.97 8.20
C GLY A 65 -3.22 16.44 8.22
N PHE A 66 -4.31 15.70 8.46
CA PHE A 66 -4.29 14.24 8.44
C PHE A 66 -4.00 13.70 7.03
N ASP A 67 -3.01 12.82 6.92
CA ASP A 67 -2.63 12.14 5.67
C ASP A 67 -3.53 10.91 5.43
N LEU A 68 -4.65 11.15 4.73
CA LEU A 68 -5.62 10.11 4.38
C LEU A 68 -5.05 9.06 3.42
N GLU A 69 -4.25 9.49 2.45
CA GLU A 69 -3.73 8.62 1.38
C GLU A 69 -2.87 7.50 1.97
N SER A 70 -2.05 7.81 2.99
CA SER A 70 -1.27 6.79 3.71
C SER A 70 -2.11 5.66 4.33
N CYS A 71 -3.36 5.97 4.71
CA CYS A 71 -4.28 5.01 5.34
C CYS A 71 -5.13 4.26 4.31
N LEU A 72 -5.33 4.81 3.11
CA LEU A 72 -6.03 4.15 2.00
C LEU A 72 -5.09 3.35 1.10
N ALA A 73 -3.79 3.61 1.16
CA ALA A 73 -2.77 2.89 0.41
C ALA A 73 -2.84 1.36 0.62
N LEU A 74 -2.37 0.62 -0.39
CA LEU A 74 -2.26 -0.83 -0.35
C LEU A 74 -1.56 -1.30 0.93
N SER A 75 -2.13 -2.33 1.57
CA SER A 75 -1.51 -2.90 2.76
C SER A 75 -0.17 -3.53 2.39
N THR A 76 0.73 -3.70 3.37
CA THR A 76 1.99 -4.41 3.13
C THR A 76 1.78 -5.86 2.67
N GLY A 77 0.62 -6.45 2.95
CA GLY A 77 0.23 -7.76 2.42
C GLY A 77 -0.05 -7.69 0.92
N ASP A 78 -0.89 -6.74 0.51
CA ASP A 78 -1.30 -6.53 -0.88
C ASP A 78 -0.11 -6.15 -1.76
N LYS A 79 0.77 -5.27 -1.28
CA LYS A 79 2.02 -4.91 -1.98
C LYS A 79 2.89 -6.13 -2.26
N ARG A 80 2.96 -7.09 -1.32
CA ARG A 80 3.73 -8.33 -1.50
C ARG A 80 3.06 -9.31 -2.45
N GLN A 81 1.72 -9.36 -2.46
CA GLN A 81 0.99 -10.18 -3.42
C GLN A 81 1.21 -9.63 -4.83
N ALA A 82 1.01 -8.33 -5.05
CA ALA A 82 1.28 -7.68 -6.32
C ALA A 82 2.72 -7.93 -6.80
N LEU A 83 3.71 -7.85 -5.91
CA LEU A 83 5.09 -8.17 -6.27
C LEU A 83 5.27 -9.64 -6.72
N ARG A 84 4.58 -10.60 -6.09
CA ARG A 84 4.61 -12.00 -6.54
C ARG A 84 4.01 -12.14 -7.93
N ASP A 85 2.89 -11.45 -8.17
CA ASP A 85 2.17 -11.48 -9.45
C ASP A 85 3.05 -10.87 -10.57
N MET A 86 3.76 -9.78 -10.27
CA MET A 86 4.75 -9.18 -11.18
C MET A 86 5.87 -10.18 -11.57
N LEU A 87 6.41 -10.92 -10.60
CA LEU A 87 7.47 -11.91 -10.87
C LEU A 87 6.96 -13.10 -11.69
N ALA A 88 5.74 -13.57 -11.39
CA ALA A 88 5.10 -14.62 -12.17
C ALA A 88 4.93 -14.18 -13.62
N PHE A 89 4.40 -12.98 -13.85
CA PHE A 89 4.25 -12.39 -15.18
C PHE A 89 5.58 -12.29 -15.93
N ILE A 90 6.65 -11.81 -15.28
CA ILE A 90 7.99 -11.75 -15.88
C ILE A 90 8.49 -13.13 -16.30
N SER A 91 8.26 -14.16 -15.47
CA SER A 91 8.71 -15.52 -15.75
C SER A 91 7.91 -16.18 -16.86
N GLU A 92 6.59 -16.01 -16.86
CA GLU A 92 5.67 -16.63 -17.83
C GLU A 92 5.84 -16.05 -19.24
N ASN A 93 6.11 -14.75 -19.33
CA ASN A 93 6.32 -14.05 -20.59
C ASN A 93 7.80 -13.97 -21.01
N GLU A 94 8.69 -14.64 -20.27
CA GLU A 94 10.14 -14.67 -20.52
C GLU A 94 10.71 -13.26 -20.75
N ILE A 95 10.35 -12.29 -19.90
CA ILE A 95 10.79 -10.92 -20.10
C ILE A 95 12.29 -10.80 -19.79
N MET A 96 13.03 -10.24 -20.76
CA MET A 96 14.50 -10.18 -20.73
C MET A 96 15.04 -8.78 -20.49
N HIS A 97 14.21 -7.76 -20.64
CA HIS A 97 14.58 -6.37 -20.44
C HIS A 97 13.61 -5.67 -19.51
N LEU A 98 14.15 -4.88 -18.58
CA LEU A 98 13.36 -4.06 -17.67
C LEU A 98 12.47 -3.06 -18.42
N LYS A 99 12.92 -2.56 -19.58
CA LYS A 99 12.13 -1.67 -20.43
C LYS A 99 10.81 -2.31 -20.82
N ASP A 100 10.84 -3.55 -21.31
CA ASP A 100 9.62 -4.23 -21.79
C ASP A 100 8.63 -4.46 -20.64
N PHE A 101 9.15 -4.81 -19.45
CA PHE A 101 8.31 -4.90 -18.25
C PHE A 101 7.75 -3.55 -17.81
N ALA A 102 8.55 -2.47 -17.87
CA ALA A 102 8.11 -1.13 -17.51
C ALA A 102 7.05 -0.59 -18.49
N ASP A 103 7.22 -0.85 -19.79
CA ASP A 103 6.26 -0.49 -20.83
C ASP A 103 4.93 -1.21 -20.61
N TYR A 104 4.97 -2.50 -20.24
CA TYR A 104 3.76 -3.23 -19.82
C TYR A 104 3.12 -2.61 -18.59
N CYS A 105 3.88 -2.28 -17.54
CA CYS A 105 3.32 -1.65 -16.35
C CYS A 105 2.65 -0.28 -16.61
N MET A 106 3.02 0.41 -17.70
CA MET A 106 2.41 1.67 -18.12
C MET A 106 1.21 1.49 -19.07
N SER A 107 0.91 0.26 -19.51
CA SER A 107 -0.21 -0.03 -20.39
C SER A 107 -1.53 -0.16 -19.62
N GLU A 108 -2.65 -0.06 -20.32
CA GLU A 108 -3.99 -0.28 -19.75
C GLU A 108 -4.25 -1.75 -19.37
N GLU A 109 -3.38 -2.67 -19.81
CA GLU A 109 -3.51 -4.11 -19.55
C GLU A 109 -2.93 -4.50 -18.18
N ALA A 110 -2.01 -3.70 -17.64
CA ALA A 110 -1.39 -3.98 -16.37
C ALA A 110 -2.35 -3.74 -15.19
N PRO A 111 -2.30 -4.58 -14.13
CA PRO A 111 -3.07 -4.31 -12.93
C PRO A 111 -2.67 -2.98 -12.29
N ALA A 112 -3.68 -2.26 -11.76
CA ALA A 112 -3.49 -0.95 -11.16
C ALA A 112 -2.43 -0.96 -10.03
N GLY A 113 -1.56 0.05 -10.02
CA GLY A 113 -0.52 0.19 -9.00
C GLY A 113 0.79 -0.52 -9.32
N TRP A 114 0.87 -1.31 -10.40
CA TRP A 114 2.10 -2.04 -10.75
C TRP A 114 3.26 -1.11 -11.10
N PHE A 115 3.00 0.00 -11.80
CA PHE A 115 4.02 0.98 -12.15
C PHE A 115 4.61 1.69 -10.92
N GLU A 116 3.75 2.10 -10.00
CA GLU A 116 4.11 2.72 -8.73
C GLU A 116 4.91 1.73 -7.88
N LEU A 117 4.44 0.48 -7.77
CA LEU A 117 5.16 -0.57 -7.04
C LEU A 117 6.51 -0.92 -7.66
N LEU A 118 6.61 -0.92 -8.98
CA LEU A 118 7.87 -1.12 -9.70
C LEU A 118 8.88 -0.04 -9.30
N THR A 119 8.46 1.23 -9.37
CA THR A 119 9.33 2.40 -9.22
C THR A 119 9.64 2.80 -7.77
N GLU A 120 8.82 2.40 -6.79
CA GLU A 120 9.00 2.74 -5.37
C GLU A 120 10.31 2.20 -4.78
N ARG A 121 10.40 0.88 -4.56
CA ARG A 121 11.51 0.23 -3.82
C ARG A 121 11.94 -1.12 -4.42
N ASN A 122 11.30 -1.56 -5.50
CA ASN A 122 11.44 -2.93 -6.01
C ASN A 122 12.30 -3.02 -7.28
N THR A 123 12.60 -1.89 -7.94
CA THR A 123 13.31 -1.83 -9.23
C THR A 123 14.60 -2.65 -9.26
N LEU A 124 15.44 -2.55 -8.22
CA LEU A 124 16.72 -3.25 -8.19
C LEU A 124 16.53 -4.78 -8.15
N PHE A 125 15.61 -5.25 -7.31
CA PHE A 125 15.31 -6.66 -7.19
C PHE A 125 14.72 -7.22 -8.50
N ILE A 126 13.75 -6.52 -9.08
CA ILE A 126 13.10 -6.91 -10.36
C ILE A 126 14.13 -6.92 -11.50
N LYS A 127 15.01 -5.92 -11.56
CA LYS A 127 16.09 -5.85 -12.56
C LYS A 127 17.03 -7.05 -12.47
N GLU A 128 17.48 -7.41 -11.26
CA GLU A 128 18.36 -8.57 -11.09
C GLU A 128 17.62 -9.89 -11.37
N TYR A 129 16.33 -9.99 -11.05
CA TYR A 129 15.50 -11.14 -11.41
C TYR A 129 15.41 -11.35 -12.93
N ILE A 130 15.09 -10.30 -13.69
CA ILE A 130 15.06 -10.32 -15.16
C ILE A 130 16.42 -10.73 -15.74
N LYS A 131 17.51 -10.17 -15.19
CA LYS A 131 18.87 -10.53 -15.60
C LYS A 131 19.21 -12.00 -15.32
N SER A 132 18.76 -12.55 -14.19
CA SER A 132 18.91 -13.98 -13.89
C SER A 132 18.14 -14.87 -14.86
N ASN A 133 16.92 -14.47 -15.30
CA ASN A 133 16.20 -15.18 -16.36
C ASN A 133 17.02 -15.24 -17.65
N TRP A 134 17.61 -14.12 -18.06
CA TRP A 134 18.50 -14.08 -19.21
C TRP A 134 19.71 -15.00 -19.09
N GLN A 135 20.41 -14.97 -17.96
CA GLN A 135 21.55 -15.85 -17.72
C GLN A 135 21.17 -17.33 -17.76
N LYS A 136 20.03 -17.69 -17.18
CA LYS A 136 19.50 -19.06 -17.18
C LYS A 136 19.25 -19.55 -18.61
N GLN A 137 18.64 -18.74 -19.47
CA GLN A 137 18.40 -19.09 -20.87
C GLN A 137 19.71 -19.24 -21.67
N GLN A 138 20.71 -18.38 -21.45
CA GLN A 138 22.02 -18.52 -22.11
C GLN A 138 22.72 -19.83 -21.72
N ASN A 139 22.65 -20.23 -20.44
CA ASN A 139 23.25 -21.47 -19.96
C ASN A 139 22.59 -22.70 -20.59
N LEU A 140 21.26 -22.70 -20.76
CA LEU A 140 20.54 -23.79 -21.43
C LEU A 140 20.99 -23.94 -22.90
N ARG A 141 21.05 -22.83 -23.63
CA ARG A 141 21.54 -22.80 -25.03
C ARG A 141 22.99 -23.24 -25.18
N GLY A 142 23.81 -23.02 -24.15
CA GLY A 142 25.21 -23.45 -24.12
C GLY A 142 25.39 -24.95 -23.87
N SER A 143 24.44 -25.60 -23.19
CA SER A 143 24.48 -27.04 -22.89
C SER A 143 24.01 -27.96 -24.03
N GLU A 144 23.35 -27.39 -25.04
CA GLU A 144 22.87 -28.10 -26.23
C GLU A 144 23.90 -28.17 -27.38
N LYS A 145 25.09 -27.58 -27.18
CA LYS A 145 26.22 -27.61 -28.12
C LYS A 145 27.33 -28.52 -27.61
#